data_AF-A0AAW3F5D3-F1
#
_entry.id   AF-A0AAW3F5D3-F1
#
_cell.length_a   1.000
_cell.length_b   1.000
_cell.length_c   1.000
_cell.angle_alpha   90.00
_cell.angle_beta   90.00
_cell.angle_gamma   90.00
#
_symmetry.space_group_name_H-M   'P 1'
#
loop_
_entity.id
_entity.type
_entity.pdbx_description
1 polymer ?
#
loop_
_entity_poly.entity_id
_entity_poly.type
_entity_poly.pdbx_seq_one_letter_code
_entity_poly.pdbx_strand_id
1 'polypeptide(L)'
;MLASTASAPDEAARVEIDLPLRPPYDWPRLLRFLAGRAIPGVETVSDGAYLRAIEYRGAHGVLTVRRHARRRCLVATVEGAVAQRADAALVARLSTMFDCGAEPSAIARDLSRDPWLAPLLAAAPGLRVPGAWSAFELALRAIVGQQVSVKAATTIIGRLVQRAGEPLAAPPHPAVGWWFPEPAALAACDLTGIGMPGKRIAALQGVAAAVAAGEVPVDAVDAAGVPLDLAALRQAWLALPGIGPWTVEYIAMRAWRDADAWPASDLVLMQSIAARDPALERLSSQRARSDAWRPWRAYAAMHLWNEIADRAGGARGG
;
A
#
# COMPACT_ATOMS: atom_id res chain seq x y z
N MET A 1 -19.43 41.58 -29.83
CA MET A 1 -20.07 40.80 -28.75
C MET A 1 -20.42 39.43 -29.32
N LEU A 2 -19.45 38.53 -29.34
CA LEU A 2 -19.64 37.14 -29.79
C LEU A 2 -19.57 36.28 -28.53
N ALA A 3 -20.73 35.76 -28.14
CA ALA A 3 -20.86 34.86 -27.01
C ALA A 3 -20.10 33.57 -27.34
N SER A 4 -18.97 33.38 -26.67
CA SER A 4 -18.28 32.09 -26.60
C SER A 4 -19.20 31.14 -25.85
N THR A 5 -19.70 30.15 -26.57
CA THR A 5 -20.48 29.03 -26.02
C THR A 5 -19.64 28.30 -24.99
N ALA A 6 -20.08 28.36 -23.73
CA ALA A 6 -19.56 27.54 -22.66
C ALA A 6 -19.57 26.07 -23.10
N SER A 7 -18.40 25.43 -23.03
CA SER A 7 -18.24 23.99 -23.16
C SER A 7 -19.23 23.29 -22.23
N ALA A 8 -19.94 22.30 -22.75
CA ALA A 8 -20.74 21.39 -21.97
C ALA A 8 -19.90 20.77 -20.83
N PRO A 9 -20.51 20.40 -19.68
CA PRO A 9 -19.82 19.68 -18.63
C PRO A 9 -19.29 18.36 -19.21
N ASP A 10 -17.99 18.16 -19.05
CA ASP A 10 -17.20 16.99 -19.44
C ASP A 10 -17.98 15.69 -19.14
N GLU A 11 -18.40 14.98 -20.20
CA GLU A 11 -19.03 13.68 -20.08
C GLU A 11 -18.00 12.75 -19.43
N ALA A 12 -18.21 12.40 -18.16
CA ALA A 12 -17.16 11.85 -17.30
C ALA A 12 -16.45 10.64 -17.95
N ALA A 13 -15.25 10.88 -18.47
CA ALA A 13 -14.48 9.86 -19.17
C ALA A 13 -14.28 8.63 -18.27
N ARG A 14 -14.46 7.45 -18.86
CA ARG A 14 -14.35 6.16 -18.16
C ARG A 14 -13.60 5.15 -19.01
N VAL A 15 -12.74 4.37 -18.35
CA VAL A 15 -12.05 3.23 -18.97
C VAL A 15 -12.07 2.04 -18.02
N GLU A 16 -12.20 0.84 -18.59
CA GLU A 16 -12.07 -0.42 -17.86
C GLU A 16 -10.79 -1.14 -18.28
N ILE A 17 -10.05 -1.59 -17.29
CA ILE A 17 -8.78 -2.28 -17.45
C ILE A 17 -8.92 -3.67 -16.82
N ASP A 18 -8.74 -4.71 -17.63
CA ASP A 18 -8.61 -6.06 -17.11
C ASP A 18 -7.17 -6.32 -16.64
N LEU A 19 -7.04 -6.77 -15.39
CA LEU A 19 -5.77 -7.15 -14.75
C LEU A 19 -5.75 -8.68 -14.58
N PRO A 20 -5.08 -9.44 -15.46
CA PRO A 20 -5.06 -10.90 -15.40
C PRO A 20 -4.45 -11.40 -14.09
N LEU A 21 -5.06 -12.44 -13.50
CA LEU A 21 -4.61 -13.07 -12.26
C LEU A 21 -4.27 -14.55 -12.49
N ARG A 22 -3.19 -15.01 -11.86
CA ARG A 22 -2.87 -16.43 -11.75
C ARG A 22 -3.57 -17.02 -10.53
N PRO A 23 -4.42 -18.06 -10.67
CA PRO A 23 -5.04 -18.70 -9.50
C PRO A 23 -4.03 -19.57 -8.73
N PRO A 24 -4.25 -19.83 -7.43
CA PRO A 24 -5.31 -19.24 -6.59
C PRO A 24 -5.05 -17.75 -6.26
N TYR A 25 -6.13 -17.03 -5.95
CA TYR A 25 -6.10 -15.61 -5.59
C TYR A 25 -7.21 -15.32 -4.58
N ASP A 26 -6.84 -14.96 -3.34
CA ASP A 26 -7.77 -14.73 -2.23
C ASP A 26 -8.18 -13.25 -2.17
N TRP A 27 -9.10 -12.86 -3.05
CA TRP A 27 -9.63 -11.49 -3.12
C TRP A 27 -10.29 -11.01 -1.81
N PRO A 28 -11.15 -11.80 -1.14
CA PRO A 28 -11.71 -11.39 0.15
C PRO A 28 -10.65 -11.07 1.20
N ARG A 29 -9.57 -11.86 1.29
CA ARG A 29 -8.50 -11.60 2.24
C ARG A 29 -7.69 -10.36 1.90
N LEU A 30 -7.40 -10.14 0.61
CA LEU A 30 -6.76 -8.90 0.17
C LEU A 30 -7.63 -7.68 0.50
N LEU A 31 -8.94 -7.75 0.26
CA LEU A 31 -9.87 -6.70 0.64
C LEU A 31 -9.91 -6.45 2.15
N ARG A 32 -9.96 -7.49 2.99
CA ARG A 32 -9.87 -7.32 4.46
C ARG A 32 -8.59 -6.60 4.88
N PHE A 33 -7.47 -6.95 4.24
CA PHE A 33 -6.19 -6.32 4.52
C PHE A 33 -6.18 -4.83 4.15
N LEU A 34 -6.72 -4.48 2.97
CA LEU A 34 -6.86 -3.10 2.51
C LEU A 34 -7.89 -2.33 3.34
N ALA A 35 -9.03 -2.93 3.71
CA ALA A 35 -10.10 -2.31 4.49
C ALA A 35 -9.63 -1.90 5.89
N GLY A 36 -8.93 -2.79 6.60
CA GLY A 36 -8.32 -2.47 7.90
C GLY A 36 -7.23 -1.41 7.81
N ARG A 37 -6.87 -1.04 6.58
CA ARG A 37 -5.90 -0.02 6.24
C ARG A 37 -6.49 1.01 5.26
N ALA A 38 -7.78 1.24 5.16
CA ALA A 38 -8.26 2.31 4.29
C ALA A 38 -7.85 3.68 4.88
N ILE A 39 -7.33 4.59 4.06
CA ILE A 39 -7.14 6.00 4.44
C ILE A 39 -8.52 6.68 4.42
N PRO A 40 -9.06 7.13 5.57
CA PRO A 40 -10.40 7.71 5.62
C PRO A 40 -10.51 8.94 4.72
N GLY A 41 -11.54 8.98 3.88
CA GLY A 41 -11.77 10.07 2.93
C GLY A 41 -11.09 9.86 1.57
N VAL A 42 -10.12 8.95 1.44
CA VAL A 42 -9.40 8.69 0.18
C VAL A 42 -9.70 7.29 -0.34
N GLU A 43 -9.76 6.30 0.55
CA GLU A 43 -9.91 4.89 0.20
C GLU A 43 -11.09 4.28 0.95
N THR A 44 -11.75 3.32 0.34
CA THR A 44 -12.73 2.47 1.03
C THR A 44 -12.77 1.08 0.41
N VAL A 45 -13.25 0.12 1.19
CA VAL A 45 -13.66 -1.18 0.68
C VAL A 45 -15.15 -1.31 0.95
N SER A 46 -15.95 -1.39 -0.11
CA SER A 46 -17.40 -1.56 -0.05
C SER A 46 -17.85 -2.55 -1.10
N ASP A 47 -18.86 -3.36 -0.79
CA ASP A 47 -19.54 -4.24 -1.75
C ASP A 47 -18.59 -5.16 -2.55
N GLY A 48 -17.58 -5.71 -1.87
CA GLY A 48 -16.59 -6.59 -2.49
C GLY A 48 -15.66 -5.89 -3.49
N ALA A 49 -15.56 -4.56 -3.42
CA ALA A 49 -14.72 -3.71 -4.26
C ALA A 49 -13.76 -2.87 -3.41
N TYR A 50 -12.61 -2.54 -3.98
CA TYR A 50 -11.73 -1.49 -3.47
C TYR A 50 -11.96 -0.21 -4.27
N LEU A 51 -12.16 0.91 -3.61
CA LEU A 51 -12.37 2.21 -4.24
C LEU A 51 -11.38 3.22 -3.67
N ARG A 52 -10.82 4.09 -4.51
CA ARG A 52 -10.02 5.22 -4.05
C ARG A 52 -10.06 6.42 -4.98
N ALA A 53 -9.82 7.59 -4.42
CA ALA A 53 -9.37 8.76 -5.16
C ALA A 53 -7.92 8.54 -5.63
N ILE A 54 -7.64 8.90 -6.89
CA ILE A 54 -6.30 8.88 -7.48
C ILE A 54 -5.99 10.19 -8.19
N GLU A 55 -4.72 10.56 -8.13
CA GLU A 55 -4.08 11.47 -9.05
C GLU A 55 -3.08 10.65 -9.87
N TYR A 56 -3.09 10.82 -11.18
CA TYR A 56 -2.10 10.22 -12.07
C TYR A 56 -1.78 11.16 -13.24
N ARG A 57 -0.51 11.59 -13.31
CA ARG A 57 0.04 12.49 -14.35
C ARG A 57 -0.72 13.83 -14.46
N GLY A 58 -0.96 14.46 -13.31
CA GLY A 58 -1.67 15.71 -13.14
C GLY A 58 -3.19 15.60 -13.36
N ALA A 59 -3.73 14.39 -13.53
CA ALA A 59 -5.15 14.18 -13.77
C ALA A 59 -5.78 13.42 -12.59
N HIS A 60 -6.92 13.94 -12.12
CA HIS A 60 -7.61 13.42 -10.96
C HIS A 60 -8.78 12.53 -11.39
N GLY A 61 -9.11 11.56 -10.54
CA GLY A 61 -10.32 10.78 -10.69
C GLY A 61 -10.40 9.61 -9.73
N VAL A 62 -11.18 8.62 -10.09
CA VAL A 62 -11.60 7.56 -9.17
C VAL A 62 -11.22 6.21 -9.76
N LEU A 63 -10.63 5.37 -8.90
CA LEU A 63 -10.34 3.99 -9.21
C LEU A 63 -11.28 3.08 -8.42
N THR A 64 -12.00 2.21 -9.12
CA THR A 64 -12.76 1.11 -8.51
C THR A 64 -12.23 -0.21 -9.03
N VAL A 65 -11.88 -1.14 -8.13
CA VAL A 65 -11.34 -2.46 -8.50
C VAL A 65 -12.20 -3.57 -7.92
N ARG A 66 -12.64 -4.49 -8.78
CA ARG A 66 -13.46 -5.66 -8.44
C ARG A 66 -12.87 -6.94 -9.00
N ARG A 67 -13.11 -8.07 -8.33
CA ARG A 67 -12.88 -9.38 -8.94
C ARG A 67 -13.97 -9.65 -9.97
N HIS A 68 -13.58 -9.97 -11.20
CA HIS A 68 -14.54 -10.38 -12.21
C HIS A 68 -15.18 -11.73 -11.80
N ALA A 69 -16.50 -11.88 -11.97
CA ALA A 69 -17.24 -13.06 -11.51
C ALA A 69 -16.83 -14.38 -12.21
N ARG A 70 -16.54 -14.31 -13.52
CA ARG A 70 -16.19 -15.49 -14.35
C ARG A 70 -14.74 -15.53 -14.83
N ARG A 71 -14.23 -14.43 -15.38
CA ARG A 71 -12.86 -14.28 -15.88
C ARG A 71 -11.84 -14.28 -14.74
N ARG A 72 -10.65 -14.78 -15.03
CA ARG A 72 -9.52 -14.77 -14.10
C ARG A 72 -8.80 -13.41 -14.10
N CYS A 73 -9.53 -12.29 -13.99
CA CYS A 73 -8.96 -10.96 -13.87
C CYS A 73 -9.58 -10.16 -12.70
N LEU A 74 -8.90 -9.11 -12.26
CA LEU A 74 -9.57 -7.97 -11.64
C LEU A 74 -10.01 -7.02 -12.75
N VAL A 75 -11.12 -6.31 -12.55
CA VAL A 75 -11.54 -5.21 -13.41
C VAL A 75 -11.27 -3.93 -12.63
N ALA A 76 -10.39 -3.09 -13.16
CA ALA A 76 -10.15 -1.73 -12.66
C ALA A 76 -10.91 -0.75 -13.54
N THR A 77 -11.91 -0.10 -12.98
CA THR A 77 -12.66 0.98 -13.60
C THR A 77 -12.05 2.30 -13.15
N VAL A 78 -11.63 3.11 -14.11
CA VAL A 78 -11.00 4.41 -13.90
C VAL A 78 -11.91 5.49 -14.49
N GLU A 79 -12.33 6.44 -13.67
CA GLU A 79 -13.34 7.46 -13.99
C GLU A 79 -12.81 8.87 -13.72
N GLY A 80 -13.24 9.85 -14.53
CA GLY A 80 -12.81 11.24 -14.46
C GLY A 80 -11.68 11.57 -15.45
N ALA A 81 -11.07 12.75 -15.30
CA ALA A 81 -10.01 13.22 -16.21
C ALA A 81 -8.83 12.24 -16.34
N VAL A 82 -8.56 11.48 -15.27
CA VAL A 82 -7.54 10.42 -15.25
C VAL A 82 -7.80 9.29 -16.24
N ALA A 83 -9.04 9.02 -16.64
CA ALA A 83 -9.36 7.98 -17.62
C ALA A 83 -8.72 8.25 -18.99
N GLN A 84 -8.56 9.53 -19.35
CA GLN A 84 -7.88 9.94 -20.59
C GLN A 84 -6.35 9.76 -20.51
N ARG A 85 -5.80 9.49 -19.32
CA ARG A 85 -4.38 9.25 -19.07
C ARG A 85 -4.07 7.76 -18.85
N ALA A 86 -5.05 6.88 -19.02
CA ALA A 86 -4.86 5.46 -18.80
C ALA A 86 -3.96 4.84 -19.87
N ASP A 87 -2.70 4.62 -19.50
CA ASP A 87 -1.67 4.04 -20.35
C ASP A 87 -1.11 2.74 -19.75
N ALA A 88 -0.12 2.16 -20.43
CA ALA A 88 0.53 0.93 -19.97
C ALA A 88 1.18 1.07 -18.57
N ALA A 89 1.65 2.26 -18.20
CA ALA A 89 2.25 2.49 -16.89
C ALA A 89 1.20 2.51 -15.77
N LEU A 90 0.01 3.06 -16.02
CA LEU A 90 -1.12 2.91 -15.08
C LEU A 90 -1.52 1.45 -14.92
N VAL A 91 -1.62 0.68 -16.01
CA VAL A 91 -1.91 -0.76 -15.97
C VAL A 91 -0.86 -1.52 -15.15
N ALA A 92 0.43 -1.21 -15.33
CA ALA A 92 1.53 -1.79 -14.57
C ALA A 92 1.45 -1.43 -13.08
N ARG A 93 1.16 -0.16 -12.74
CA ARG A 93 0.97 0.28 -11.34
C ARG A 93 -0.18 -0.48 -10.68
N LEU A 94 -1.32 -0.60 -11.34
CA LEU A 94 -2.47 -1.35 -10.82
C LEU A 94 -2.14 -2.83 -10.66
N SER A 95 -1.48 -3.44 -11.64
CA SER A 95 -1.03 -4.83 -11.57
C SER A 95 -0.10 -5.07 -10.38
N THR A 96 0.80 -4.12 -10.12
CA THR A 96 1.69 -4.08 -8.95
C THR A 96 0.90 -3.94 -7.65
N MET A 97 -0.02 -2.98 -7.57
CA MET A 97 -0.81 -2.69 -6.37
C MET A 97 -1.64 -3.91 -5.93
N PHE A 98 -2.14 -4.71 -6.86
CA PHE A 98 -2.91 -5.91 -6.57
C PHE A 98 -2.12 -7.21 -6.74
N ASP A 99 -0.80 -7.14 -6.91
CA ASP A 99 0.06 -8.32 -7.01
C ASP A 99 -0.39 -9.33 -8.08
N CYS A 100 -0.84 -8.81 -9.23
CA CYS A 100 -1.44 -9.62 -10.30
C CYS A 100 -0.42 -10.57 -10.93
N GLY A 101 0.85 -10.16 -10.96
CA GLY A 101 1.97 -10.91 -11.52
C GLY A 101 2.56 -12.01 -10.63
N ALA A 102 2.07 -12.21 -9.40
CA ALA A 102 2.60 -13.29 -8.55
C ALA A 102 2.44 -14.68 -9.18
N GLU A 103 3.37 -15.57 -8.86
CA GLU A 103 3.35 -17.00 -9.19
C GLU A 103 3.05 -17.84 -7.93
N PRO A 104 1.77 -18.05 -7.52
CA PRO A 104 1.45 -18.80 -6.31
C PRO A 104 2.13 -20.17 -6.25
N SER A 105 2.23 -20.88 -7.37
CA SER A 105 2.87 -22.19 -7.43
C SER A 105 4.38 -22.14 -7.17
N ALA A 106 5.08 -21.08 -7.59
CA ALA A 106 6.50 -20.92 -7.33
C ALA A 106 6.75 -20.56 -5.86
N ILE A 107 5.98 -19.59 -5.34
CA ILE A 107 6.03 -19.19 -3.93
C ILE A 107 5.74 -20.41 -3.04
N ALA A 108 4.71 -21.20 -3.38
CA ALA A 108 4.34 -22.38 -2.62
C ALA A 108 5.40 -23.48 -2.68
N ARG A 109 5.96 -23.77 -3.85
CA ARG A 109 7.03 -24.76 -4.02
C ARG A 109 8.24 -24.46 -3.13
N ASP A 110 8.58 -23.19 -2.98
CA ASP A 110 9.79 -22.79 -2.28
C ASP A 110 9.54 -22.64 -0.77
N LEU A 111 8.49 -21.92 -0.35
CA LEU A 111 8.20 -21.68 1.07
C LEU A 111 7.60 -22.89 1.80
N SER A 112 6.90 -23.81 1.12
CA SER A 112 6.34 -25.01 1.78
C SER A 112 7.39 -26.04 2.21
N ARG A 113 8.66 -25.87 1.82
CA ARG A 113 9.78 -26.66 2.34
C ARG A 113 10.07 -26.36 3.80
N ASP A 114 9.65 -25.18 4.27
CA ASP A 114 9.81 -24.77 5.65
C ASP A 114 8.62 -25.26 6.49
N PRO A 115 8.85 -26.07 7.55
CA PRO A 115 7.76 -26.60 8.38
C PRO A 115 6.92 -25.52 9.07
N TRP A 116 7.44 -24.31 9.30
CA TRP A 116 6.68 -23.22 9.91
C TRP A 116 5.70 -22.58 8.94
N LEU A 117 6.06 -22.56 7.65
CA LEU A 117 5.28 -21.88 6.62
C LEU A 117 4.35 -22.84 5.87
N ALA A 118 4.72 -24.12 5.70
CA ALA A 118 3.91 -25.13 5.03
C ALA A 118 2.42 -25.13 5.46
N PRO A 119 2.07 -25.19 6.76
CA PRO A 119 0.66 -25.14 7.17
C PRO A 119 0.00 -23.78 6.88
N LEU A 120 0.75 -22.67 6.94
CA LEU A 120 0.21 -21.33 6.66
C LEU A 120 -0.10 -21.14 5.17
N LEU A 121 0.71 -21.73 4.30
CA LEU A 121 0.49 -21.74 2.86
C LEU A 121 -0.71 -22.63 2.49
N ALA A 122 -0.84 -23.79 3.14
CA ALA A 122 -2.01 -24.65 2.96
C ALA A 122 -3.31 -23.96 3.40
N ALA A 123 -3.26 -23.17 4.49
CA ALA A 123 -4.42 -22.43 4.99
C ALA A 123 -4.81 -21.21 4.14
N ALA A 124 -3.88 -20.61 3.40
CA ALA A 124 -4.12 -19.41 2.60
C ALA A 124 -3.37 -19.44 1.25
N PRO A 125 -3.64 -20.40 0.35
CA PRO A 125 -2.82 -20.63 -0.85
C PRO A 125 -2.93 -19.48 -1.87
N GLY A 126 -4.00 -18.69 -1.82
CA GLY A 126 -4.21 -17.53 -2.68
C GLY A 126 -3.74 -16.20 -2.09
N LEU A 127 -3.03 -16.23 -0.95
CA LEU A 127 -2.52 -15.01 -0.30
C LEU A 127 -1.60 -14.23 -1.26
N ARG A 128 -1.68 -12.91 -1.18
CA ARG A 128 -0.86 -11.97 -1.93
C ARG A 128 -0.14 -11.03 -0.98
N VAL A 129 0.83 -10.30 -1.50
CA VAL A 129 1.35 -9.10 -0.83
C VAL A 129 0.55 -7.92 -1.38
N PRO A 130 -0.41 -7.32 -0.65
CA PRO A 130 -1.13 -6.18 -1.18
C PRO A 130 -0.16 -5.01 -1.37
N GLY A 131 -0.24 -4.28 -2.47
CA GLY A 131 0.66 -3.17 -2.74
C GLY A 131 0.22 -1.86 -2.07
N ALA A 132 0.72 -0.74 -2.57
CA ALA A 132 0.25 0.61 -2.24
C ALA A 132 0.17 1.45 -3.52
N TRP A 133 -0.68 2.49 -3.52
CA TRP A 133 -0.76 3.41 -4.66
C TRP A 133 0.53 4.21 -4.85
N SER A 134 1.11 4.67 -3.74
CA SER A 134 2.31 5.49 -3.70
C SER A 134 3.16 5.15 -2.48
N ALA A 135 4.49 5.12 -2.65
CA ALA A 135 5.42 4.99 -1.53
C ALA A 135 5.32 6.19 -0.56
N PHE A 136 4.97 7.37 -1.07
CA PHE A 136 4.77 8.57 -0.26
C PHE A 136 3.60 8.39 0.72
N GLU A 137 2.40 8.05 0.24
CA GLU A 137 1.24 7.77 1.09
C GLU A 137 1.55 6.70 2.14
N LEU A 138 2.26 5.65 1.71
CA LEU A 138 2.64 4.54 2.57
C LEU A 138 3.63 4.96 3.65
N ALA A 139 4.60 5.79 3.32
CA ALA A 139 5.59 6.31 4.26
C ALA A 139 4.95 7.21 5.30
N LEU A 140 4.07 8.13 4.89
CA LEU A 140 3.32 8.98 5.82
C LEU A 140 2.51 8.13 6.79
N ARG A 141 1.84 7.10 6.28
CA ARG A 141 1.10 6.16 7.11
C ARG A 141 2.01 5.40 8.08
N ALA A 142 3.18 4.94 7.63
CA ALA A 142 4.15 4.28 8.50
C ALA A 142 4.61 5.21 9.62
N ILE A 143 4.96 6.46 9.31
CA ILE A 143 5.34 7.49 10.30
C ILE A 143 4.21 7.73 11.30
N VAL A 144 2.98 7.96 10.81
CA VAL A 144 1.79 8.16 11.65
C VAL A 144 1.53 6.95 12.55
N GLY A 145 1.77 5.73 12.05
CA GLY A 145 1.54 4.48 12.76
C GLY A 145 2.62 4.09 13.77
N GLN A 146 3.78 4.77 13.80
CA GLN A 146 4.86 4.46 14.74
C GLN A 146 4.36 4.55 16.19
N GLN A 147 4.56 3.49 16.98
CA GLN A 147 4.25 3.44 18.42
C GLN A 147 2.76 3.67 18.80
N VAL A 148 1.82 3.55 17.85
CA VAL A 148 0.38 3.68 18.11
C VAL A 148 -0.40 2.50 17.51
N SER A 149 -1.66 2.33 17.92
CA SER A 149 -2.52 1.31 17.33
C SER A 149 -2.92 1.66 15.89
N VAL A 150 -3.27 0.64 15.09
CA VAL A 150 -3.76 0.82 13.71
C VAL A 150 -4.99 1.75 13.67
N LYS A 151 -5.89 1.64 14.65
CA LYS A 151 -7.08 2.51 14.75
C LYS A 151 -6.68 3.98 14.98
N ALA A 152 -5.77 4.23 15.93
CA ALA A 152 -5.28 5.59 16.19
C ALA A 152 -4.56 6.18 14.98
N ALA A 153 -3.71 5.39 14.31
CA ALA A 153 -3.04 5.80 13.08
C ALA A 153 -4.03 6.15 11.97
N THR A 154 -5.09 5.35 11.81
CA THR A 154 -6.16 5.56 10.81
C THR A 154 -6.94 6.85 11.09
N THR A 155 -7.22 7.16 12.36
CA THR A 155 -7.84 8.44 12.74
C THR A 155 -6.93 9.64 12.46
N ILE A 156 -5.64 9.53 12.76
CA ILE A 156 -4.68 10.62 12.52
C ILE A 156 -4.49 10.87 11.02
N ILE A 157 -4.33 9.82 10.20
CA ILE A 157 -4.14 10.00 8.76
C ILE A 157 -5.39 10.61 8.10
N GLY A 158 -6.60 10.25 8.55
CA GLY A 158 -7.83 10.90 8.08
C GLY A 158 -7.89 12.40 8.39
N ARG A 159 -7.47 12.81 9.60
CA ARG A 159 -7.37 14.24 9.95
C ARG A 159 -6.32 14.98 9.13
N LEU A 160 -5.24 14.28 8.78
CA LEU A 160 -4.18 14.84 7.94
C LEU A 160 -4.71 15.08 6.53
N VAL A 161 -5.41 14.10 5.94
CA VAL A 161 -6.08 14.24 4.64
C VAL A 161 -7.05 15.42 4.63
N GLN A 162 -7.91 15.56 5.65
CA GLN A 162 -8.88 16.65 5.70
C GLN A 162 -8.24 18.04 5.84
N ARG A 163 -7.02 18.12 6.39
CA ARG A 163 -6.34 19.38 6.68
C ARG A 163 -5.36 19.81 5.60
N ALA A 164 -4.70 18.87 4.94
CA ALA A 164 -3.69 19.14 3.92
C ALA A 164 -4.11 18.70 2.51
N GLY A 165 -5.21 17.96 2.39
CA GLY A 165 -5.78 17.51 1.12
C GLY A 165 -6.92 18.41 0.66
N GLU A 166 -7.36 18.18 -0.57
CA GLU A 166 -8.43 18.96 -1.20
C GLU A 166 -9.71 18.13 -1.31
N PRO A 167 -10.90 18.72 -1.10
CA PRO A 167 -12.16 17.99 -1.25
C PRO A 167 -12.44 17.65 -2.72
N LEU A 168 -13.02 16.48 -2.97
CA LEU A 168 -13.56 16.12 -4.28
C LEU A 168 -14.82 16.95 -4.57
N ALA A 169 -14.87 17.59 -5.73
CA ALA A 169 -16.06 18.35 -6.16
C ALA A 169 -17.31 17.46 -6.29
N ALA A 170 -17.13 16.23 -6.79
CA ALA A 170 -18.19 15.22 -6.93
C ALA A 170 -17.69 13.87 -6.38
N PRO A 171 -17.88 13.60 -5.08
CA PRO A 171 -17.47 12.35 -4.46
C PRO A 171 -18.17 11.13 -5.10
N PRO A 172 -17.43 10.12 -5.59
CA PRO A 172 -18.02 8.91 -6.18
C PRO A 172 -18.69 7.99 -5.13
N HIS A 173 -18.34 8.18 -3.86
CA HIS A 173 -18.76 7.37 -2.74
C HIS A 173 -18.69 8.21 -1.45
N PRO A 174 -19.63 8.06 -0.49
CA PRO A 174 -19.64 8.87 0.74
C PRO A 174 -18.35 8.82 1.57
N ALA A 175 -17.61 7.70 1.49
CA ALA A 175 -16.34 7.50 2.18
C ALA A 175 -15.08 7.97 1.39
N VAL A 176 -15.25 8.42 0.14
CA VAL A 176 -14.18 8.90 -0.74
C VAL A 176 -14.50 10.34 -1.17
N GLY A 177 -14.05 11.31 -0.37
CA GLY A 177 -14.39 12.71 -0.54
C GLY A 177 -13.19 13.65 -0.57
N TRP A 178 -11.96 13.13 -0.51
CA TRP A 178 -10.73 13.92 -0.47
C TRP A 178 -9.67 13.37 -1.43
N TRP A 179 -8.95 14.26 -2.09
CA TRP A 179 -7.66 13.97 -2.70
C TRP A 179 -6.64 13.78 -1.58
N PHE A 180 -5.76 12.78 -1.74
CA PHE A 180 -4.65 12.66 -0.81
C PHE A 180 -3.77 13.91 -0.93
N PRO A 181 -3.27 14.49 0.18
CA PRO A 181 -2.43 15.69 0.15
C PRO A 181 -1.26 15.58 -0.81
N GLU A 182 -1.05 16.61 -1.63
CA GLU A 182 0.18 16.74 -2.39
C GLU A 182 1.39 16.93 -1.44
N PRO A 183 2.59 16.47 -1.84
CA PRO A 183 3.79 16.61 -1.01
C PRO A 183 4.07 18.05 -0.58
N ALA A 184 3.95 19.02 -1.50
CA ALA A 184 4.20 20.44 -1.21
C ALA A 184 3.18 21.02 -0.23
N ALA A 185 1.89 20.71 -0.42
CA ALA A 185 0.83 21.14 0.49
C ALA A 185 1.04 20.59 1.90
N LEU A 186 1.41 19.31 2.02
CA LEU A 186 1.65 18.69 3.32
C LEU A 186 2.91 19.22 4.02
N ALA A 187 3.97 19.54 3.26
CA ALA A 187 5.19 20.13 3.80
C ALA A 187 4.94 21.51 4.44
N ALA A 188 4.06 22.32 3.83
CA ALA A 188 3.73 23.67 4.30
C ALA A 188 2.57 23.73 5.31
N CYS A 189 1.83 22.64 5.49
CA CYS A 189 0.61 22.62 6.31
C CYS A 189 0.91 22.79 7.82
N ASP A 190 0.15 23.63 8.53
CA ASP A 190 0.17 23.65 9.99
C ASP A 190 -0.47 22.39 10.55
N LEU A 191 0.35 21.53 11.16
CA LEU A 191 -0.06 20.27 11.80
C LEU A 191 -0.20 20.37 13.33
N THR A 192 -0.23 21.58 13.89
CA THR A 192 -0.48 21.80 15.31
C THR A 192 -1.78 21.10 15.73
N GLY A 193 -1.76 20.41 16.87
CA GLY A 193 -2.93 19.68 17.38
C GLY A 193 -3.38 18.47 16.55
N ILE A 194 -2.61 17.98 15.57
CA ILE A 194 -2.98 16.77 14.77
C ILE A 194 -3.06 15.48 15.60
N GLY A 195 -2.59 15.50 16.85
CA GLY A 195 -2.55 14.33 17.73
C GLY A 195 -1.32 13.45 17.49
N MET A 196 -0.18 14.07 17.15
CA MET A 196 1.12 13.42 17.04
C MET A 196 2.21 14.25 17.74
N PRO A 197 3.26 13.63 18.30
CA PRO A 197 4.45 14.32 18.78
C PRO A 197 5.16 15.16 17.71
N GLY A 198 5.76 16.28 18.10
CA GLY A 198 6.45 17.21 17.19
C GLY A 198 7.55 16.56 16.34
N LYS A 199 8.35 15.64 16.89
CA LYS A 199 9.37 14.91 16.10
C LYS A 199 8.77 14.10 14.95
N ARG A 200 7.57 13.55 15.14
CA ARG A 200 6.86 12.75 14.13
C ARG A 200 6.25 13.65 13.05
N ILE A 201 5.75 14.82 13.46
CA ILE A 201 5.31 15.88 12.54
C ILE A 201 6.50 16.35 11.68
N ALA A 202 7.64 16.64 12.30
CA ALA A 202 8.86 17.06 11.59
C ALA A 202 9.37 15.99 10.61
N ALA A 203 9.39 14.72 11.00
CA ALA A 203 9.74 13.62 10.08
C ALA A 203 8.78 13.54 8.89
N LEU A 204 7.47 13.64 9.16
CA LEU A 204 6.43 13.61 8.14
C LEU A 204 6.56 14.77 7.15
N GLN A 205 6.70 16.00 7.64
CA GLN A 205 6.87 17.19 6.80
C GLN A 205 8.23 17.17 6.08
N GLY A 206 9.28 16.64 6.70
CA GLY A 206 10.59 16.46 6.06
C GLY A 206 10.54 15.51 4.87
N VAL A 207 9.85 14.37 5.00
CA VAL A 207 9.60 13.46 3.87
C VAL A 207 8.77 14.14 2.79
N ALA A 208 7.72 14.88 3.17
CA ALA A 208 6.89 15.61 2.21
C ALA A 208 7.69 16.68 1.44
N ALA A 209 8.57 17.42 2.12
CA ALA A 209 9.44 18.41 1.52
C ALA A 209 10.46 17.76 0.55
N ALA A 210 11.13 16.69 0.96
CA ALA A 210 12.09 15.97 0.11
C ALA A 210 11.43 15.40 -1.17
N VAL A 211 10.21 14.87 -1.04
CA VAL A 211 9.43 14.40 -2.20
C VAL A 211 8.99 15.57 -3.09
N ALA A 212 8.51 16.67 -2.51
CA ALA A 212 8.10 17.86 -3.25
C ALA A 212 9.27 18.49 -4.04
N ALA A 213 10.46 18.47 -3.48
CA ALA A 213 11.69 18.95 -4.10
C ALA A 213 12.30 17.96 -5.12
N GLY A 214 11.75 16.74 -5.24
CA GLY A 214 12.30 15.70 -6.12
C GLY A 214 13.63 15.11 -5.64
N GLU A 215 13.98 15.27 -4.36
CA GLU A 215 15.24 14.81 -3.78
C GLU A 215 15.27 13.28 -3.56
N VAL A 216 14.10 12.65 -3.49
CA VAL A 216 13.94 11.21 -3.30
C VAL A 216 12.93 10.63 -4.30
N PRO A 217 13.28 9.57 -5.05
CA PRO A 217 12.30 8.92 -5.91
C PRO A 217 11.24 8.19 -5.08
N VAL A 218 9.97 8.36 -5.46
CA VAL A 218 8.82 7.73 -4.78
C VAL A 218 8.54 6.35 -5.37
N ASP A 219 8.48 6.27 -6.69
CA ASP A 219 8.19 5.03 -7.40
C ASP A 219 9.45 4.22 -7.67
N ALA A 220 9.29 2.92 -7.89
CA ALA A 220 10.40 2.01 -8.24
C ALA A 220 10.77 2.04 -9.73
N VAL A 221 10.13 2.91 -10.51
CA VAL A 221 10.39 3.12 -11.93
C VAL A 221 10.54 4.61 -12.18
N ASP A 222 11.36 4.98 -13.15
CA ASP A 222 11.48 6.37 -13.58
C ASP A 222 10.30 6.81 -14.47
N ALA A 223 10.34 8.06 -14.94
CA ALA A 223 9.31 8.63 -15.82
C ALA A 223 9.18 7.91 -17.18
N ALA A 224 10.25 7.23 -17.62
CA ALA A 224 10.27 6.41 -18.83
C ALA A 224 9.83 4.95 -18.57
N GLY A 225 9.52 4.59 -17.31
CA GLY A 225 9.13 3.24 -16.92
C GLY A 225 10.29 2.27 -16.72
N VAL A 226 11.53 2.77 -16.64
CA VAL A 226 12.71 1.95 -16.39
C VAL A 226 12.81 1.65 -14.90
N PRO A 227 12.97 0.35 -14.50
CA PRO A 227 13.17 -0.01 -13.10
C PRO A 227 14.39 0.67 -12.50
N LEU A 228 14.21 1.26 -11.31
CA LEU A 228 15.28 1.83 -10.51
C LEU A 228 16.00 0.75 -9.69
N ASP A 229 17.23 1.02 -9.30
CA ASP A 229 17.95 0.18 -8.36
C ASP A 229 17.31 0.27 -6.96
N LEU A 230 16.72 -0.84 -6.52
CA LEU A 230 16.09 -0.95 -5.22
C LEU A 230 17.08 -0.73 -4.06
N ALA A 231 18.36 -1.04 -4.23
CA ALA A 231 19.37 -0.78 -3.20
C ALA A 231 19.60 0.73 -3.05
N ALA A 232 19.75 1.45 -4.16
CA ALA A 232 19.84 2.92 -4.16
C ALA A 232 18.58 3.58 -3.57
N LEU A 233 17.39 3.10 -3.92
CA LEU A 233 16.12 3.59 -3.33
C LEU A 233 16.06 3.40 -1.82
N ARG A 234 16.48 2.23 -1.33
CA ARG A 234 16.56 1.97 0.11
C ARG A 234 17.51 2.95 0.80
N GLN A 235 18.68 3.22 0.23
CA GLN A 235 19.64 4.17 0.81
C GLN A 235 19.09 5.59 0.82
N ALA A 236 18.47 6.04 -0.28
CA ALA A 236 17.88 7.37 -0.39
C ALA A 236 16.78 7.59 0.66
N TRP A 237 15.87 6.62 0.82
CA TRP A 237 14.82 6.70 1.83
C TRP A 237 15.34 6.57 3.26
N LEU A 238 16.34 5.73 3.50
CA LEU A 238 16.96 5.58 4.84
C LEU A 238 17.68 6.84 5.31
N ALA A 239 18.15 7.68 4.38
CA ALA A 239 18.79 8.96 4.68
C ALA A 239 17.80 10.02 5.21
N LEU A 240 16.50 9.83 5.02
CA LEU A 240 15.47 10.78 5.47
C LEU A 240 15.29 10.73 7.00
N PRO A 241 15.33 11.88 7.71
CA PRO A 241 15.11 11.93 9.15
C PRO A 241 13.77 11.31 9.57
N GLY A 242 13.81 10.36 10.51
CA GLY A 242 12.62 9.67 11.01
C GLY A 242 12.15 8.47 10.18
N ILE A 243 12.85 8.16 9.08
CA ILE A 243 12.70 6.92 8.34
C ILE A 243 13.76 5.92 8.81
N GLY A 244 13.31 4.81 9.40
CA GLY A 244 14.18 3.73 9.85
C GLY A 244 14.17 2.51 8.92
N PRO A 245 15.04 1.52 9.15
CA PRO A 245 15.13 0.30 8.33
C PRO A 245 13.79 -0.45 8.19
N TRP A 246 12.97 -0.49 9.25
CA TRP A 246 11.63 -1.08 9.19
C TRP A 246 10.74 -0.39 8.15
N THR A 247 10.72 0.95 8.14
CA THR A 247 9.88 1.72 7.21
C THR A 247 10.34 1.50 5.78
N VAL A 248 11.66 1.50 5.54
CA VAL A 248 12.25 1.27 4.22
C VAL A 248 11.88 -0.11 3.68
N GLU A 249 12.05 -1.16 4.48
CA GLU A 249 11.69 -2.52 4.05
C GLU A 249 10.16 -2.69 3.89
N TYR A 250 9.36 -2.00 4.70
CA TYR A 250 7.91 -2.00 4.53
C TYR A 250 7.48 -1.31 3.23
N ILE A 251 8.15 -0.22 2.84
CA ILE A 251 7.96 0.44 1.55
C ILE A 251 8.43 -0.46 0.40
N ALA A 252 9.61 -1.07 0.52
CA ALA A 252 10.13 -1.99 -0.49
C ALA A 252 9.17 -3.15 -0.75
N MET A 253 8.62 -3.72 0.31
CA MET A 253 7.64 -4.81 0.25
C MET A 253 6.32 -4.39 -0.43
N ARG A 254 5.76 -3.24 -0.06
CA ARG A 254 4.40 -2.83 -0.45
C ARG A 254 4.36 -1.95 -1.70
N ALA A 255 5.22 -0.95 -1.80
CA ALA A 255 5.21 0.02 -2.89
C ALA A 255 6.14 -0.40 -4.04
N TRP A 256 7.34 -0.88 -3.74
CA TRP A 256 8.34 -1.23 -4.76
C TRP A 256 8.31 -2.69 -5.21
N ARG A 257 7.41 -3.50 -4.64
CA ARG A 257 7.19 -4.90 -5.03
C ARG A 257 8.40 -5.82 -4.89
N ASP A 258 9.27 -5.52 -3.93
CA ASP A 258 10.34 -6.46 -3.59
C ASP A 258 9.76 -7.66 -2.85
N ALA A 259 9.68 -8.80 -3.56
CA ALA A 259 9.19 -10.07 -3.05
C ALA A 259 10.04 -10.64 -1.90
N ASP A 260 11.25 -10.11 -1.72
CA ASP A 260 12.21 -10.53 -0.72
C ASP A 260 12.45 -9.46 0.37
N ALA A 261 11.70 -8.35 0.35
CA ALA A 261 11.75 -7.37 1.42
C ALA A 261 11.29 -7.96 2.76
N TRP A 262 11.96 -7.55 3.84
CA TRP A 262 11.71 -8.09 5.17
C TRP A 262 11.86 -7.02 6.26
N PRO A 263 10.76 -6.49 6.82
CA PRO A 263 10.82 -5.52 7.91
C PRO A 263 11.22 -6.19 9.22
N ALA A 264 12.52 -6.46 9.41
CA ALA A 264 13.05 -7.34 10.44
C ALA A 264 12.66 -6.97 11.89
N SER A 265 12.52 -5.67 12.18
CA SER A 265 12.12 -5.19 13.50
C SER A 265 10.61 -4.99 13.65
N ASP A 266 9.81 -5.61 12.79
CA ASP A 266 8.36 -5.64 12.95
C ASP A 266 7.99 -6.46 14.19
N LEU A 267 7.31 -5.84 15.15
CA LEU A 267 7.02 -6.46 16.44
C LEU A 267 6.22 -7.76 16.29
N VAL A 268 5.28 -7.82 15.33
CA VAL A 268 4.45 -9.02 15.13
C VAL A 268 5.28 -10.14 14.50
N LEU A 269 6.16 -9.84 13.54
CA LEU A 269 7.08 -10.84 12.99
C LEU A 269 8.05 -11.35 14.05
N MET A 270 8.63 -10.44 14.85
CA MET A 270 9.55 -10.80 15.92
C MET A 270 8.88 -11.71 16.95
N GLN A 271 7.67 -11.37 17.38
CA GLN A 271 6.88 -12.16 18.32
C GLN A 271 6.47 -13.51 17.72
N SER A 272 6.10 -13.53 16.43
CA SER A 272 5.70 -14.76 15.73
C SER A 272 6.86 -15.76 15.61
N ILE A 273 8.08 -15.27 15.36
CA ILE A 273 9.30 -16.10 15.34
C ILE A 273 9.63 -16.60 16.75
N ALA A 274 9.68 -15.71 17.74
CA ALA A 274 10.01 -16.09 19.12
C ALA A 274 8.98 -17.06 19.74
N ALA A 275 7.71 -16.96 19.36
CA ALA A 275 6.67 -17.89 19.81
C ALA A 275 6.83 -19.32 19.22
N ARG A 276 7.50 -19.45 18.07
CA ARG A 276 7.79 -20.75 17.42
C ARG A 276 9.10 -21.34 17.90
N ASP A 277 10.08 -20.49 18.17
CA ASP A 277 11.37 -20.87 18.72
C ASP A 277 11.86 -19.81 19.72
N PRO A 278 11.70 -20.06 21.02
CA PRO A 278 12.19 -19.16 22.07
C PRO A 278 13.71 -18.92 22.05
N ALA A 279 14.52 -19.75 21.37
CA ALA A 279 15.94 -19.46 21.21
C ALA A 279 16.20 -18.29 20.24
N LEU A 280 15.20 -17.89 19.45
CA LEU A 280 15.26 -16.79 18.48
C LEU A 280 14.69 -15.48 19.05
N GLU A 281 15.08 -15.11 20.27
CA GLU A 281 14.66 -13.84 20.91
C GLU A 281 15.31 -12.59 20.31
N ARG A 282 16.53 -12.72 19.76
CA ARG A 282 17.32 -11.58 19.26
C ARG A 282 17.16 -11.39 17.76
N LEU A 283 17.15 -10.13 17.31
CA LEU A 283 17.07 -9.80 15.88
C LEU A 283 18.14 -10.48 15.02
N SER A 284 19.37 -10.64 15.54
CA SER A 284 20.46 -11.30 14.81
C SER A 284 20.19 -12.77 14.52
N SER A 285 19.65 -13.52 15.49
CA SER A 285 19.28 -14.92 15.29
C SER A 285 18.02 -15.07 14.43
N GLN A 286 17.06 -14.16 14.57
CA GLN A 286 15.88 -14.11 13.69
C GLN A 286 16.24 -13.84 12.22
N ARG A 287 17.27 -13.03 11.95
CA ARG A 287 17.75 -12.78 10.59
C ARG A 287 18.25 -14.05 9.90
N ALA A 288 19.06 -14.84 10.59
CA ALA A 288 19.53 -16.12 10.07
C ALA A 288 18.36 -17.07 9.77
N ARG A 289 17.32 -17.04 10.62
CA ARG A 289 16.10 -17.83 10.40
C ARG A 289 15.33 -17.38 9.17
N SER A 290 15.15 -16.08 8.96
CA SER A 290 14.36 -15.55 7.84
C SER A 290 15.11 -15.61 6.50
N ASP A 291 16.44 -15.72 6.50
CA ASP A 291 17.22 -15.95 5.27
C ASP A 291 16.87 -17.28 4.58
N ALA A 292 16.34 -18.27 5.30
CA ALA A 292 15.83 -19.52 4.72
C ALA A 292 14.57 -19.34 3.86
N TRP A 293 13.90 -18.18 3.95
CA TRP A 293 12.67 -17.88 3.20
C TRP A 293 12.92 -17.08 1.92
N ARG A 294 14.19 -16.80 1.59
CA ARG A 294 14.54 -16.16 0.32
C ARG A 294 14.19 -17.07 -0.86
N PRO A 295 13.74 -16.52 -2.01
CA PRO A 295 13.60 -15.09 -2.30
C PRO A 295 12.19 -14.52 -1.99
N TRP A 296 11.43 -15.16 -1.09
CA TRP A 296 9.99 -14.88 -0.87
C TRP A 296 9.69 -14.34 0.53
N ARG A 297 10.63 -13.63 1.16
CA ARG A 297 10.46 -13.13 2.53
C ARG A 297 9.22 -12.24 2.70
N ALA A 298 8.84 -11.45 1.69
CA ALA A 298 7.61 -10.64 1.75
C ALA A 298 6.35 -11.51 1.88
N TYR A 299 6.29 -12.64 1.16
CA TYR A 299 5.17 -13.58 1.25
C TYR A 299 5.18 -14.34 2.58
N ALA A 300 6.35 -14.74 3.07
CA ALA A 300 6.48 -15.32 4.40
C ALA A 300 5.96 -14.35 5.49
N ALA A 301 6.32 -13.06 5.41
CA ALA A 301 5.82 -12.03 6.33
C ALA A 301 4.29 -11.94 6.27
N MET A 302 3.70 -11.94 5.07
CA MET A 302 2.25 -11.91 4.90
C MET A 302 1.57 -13.13 5.52
N HIS A 303 2.12 -14.34 5.35
CA HIS A 303 1.57 -15.55 5.98
C HIS A 303 1.63 -15.48 7.52
N LEU A 304 2.75 -15.02 8.08
CA LEU A 304 2.93 -14.87 9.53
C LEU A 304 1.99 -13.81 10.12
N TRP A 305 1.86 -12.64 9.48
CA TRP A 305 0.89 -11.63 9.89
C TRP A 305 -0.55 -12.12 9.77
N ASN A 306 -0.85 -12.84 8.69
CA ASN A 306 -2.18 -13.36 8.45
C ASN A 306 -2.60 -14.37 9.53
N GLU A 307 -1.70 -15.26 9.94
CA GLU A 307 -1.96 -16.21 11.02
C GLU A 307 -2.36 -15.50 12.32
N ILE A 308 -1.61 -14.46 12.71
CA ILE A 308 -1.90 -13.70 13.93
C ILE A 308 -3.26 -12.99 13.82
N ALA A 309 -3.56 -12.41 12.65
CA ALA A 309 -4.86 -11.78 12.40
C ALA A 309 -6.02 -12.79 12.46
N ASP A 310 -5.87 -13.96 11.84
CA ASP A 310 -6.89 -15.02 11.83
C ASP A 310 -7.12 -15.57 13.26
N ARG A 311 -6.07 -15.73 14.07
CA ARG A 311 -6.20 -16.10 15.50
C ARG A 311 -6.90 -15.03 16.32
N ALA A 312 -6.56 -13.76 16.12
CA ALA A 312 -7.20 -12.64 16.83
C ALA A 312 -8.66 -12.45 16.43
N GLY A 313 -9.01 -12.71 15.16
CA GLY A 313 -10.38 -12.74 14.67
C GLY A 313 -11.17 -13.94 15.18
N GLY A 314 -10.54 -15.12 15.26
CA GLY A 314 -11.14 -16.31 15.87
C GLY A 314 -11.36 -16.19 17.39
N ALA A 315 -10.51 -15.42 18.09
CA ALA A 315 -10.68 -15.09 19.50
C ALA A 315 -11.73 -14.00 19.77
N ARG A 316 -12.20 -13.30 18.72
CA ARG A 316 -13.32 -12.36 18.75
C ARG A 316 -14.42 -12.86 17.81
N GLY A 317 -14.91 -14.07 18.04
CA GLY A 317 -16.07 -14.60 17.33
C GLY A 317 -17.36 -13.97 17.87
N GLY A 318 -18.07 -13.23 17.00
CA GLY A 318 -19.39 -12.62 17.27
C GLY A 318 -19.45 -11.15 16.91
#